data_AF-A0A2J8PHP8-F1
#
_entry.id   AF-A0A2J8PHP8-F1
#
_cell.length_a   1.000
_cell.length_b   1.000
_cell.length_c   1.000
_cell.angle_alpha   90.00
_cell.angle_beta   90.00
_cell.angle_gamma   90.00
#
_symmetry.space_group_name_H-M   'P 1'
#
loop_
_entity.id
_entity.type
_entity.pdbx_description
1 polymer ?
#
loop_
_entity_poly.entity_id
_entity_poly.type
_entity_poly.pdbx_seq_one_letter_code
_entity_poly.pdbx_strand_id
1 'polypeptide(L)'
;MFQVGRSTESPIDFVVTDTISGSQNTDEAQITQSTISRFACRIVCDRDEPYTARIFAAGFDSSKNIFLGEKAAKWKNPDGHMDGLTTNGVLVMHP
;
A
#
# COMPACT_ATOMS: atom_id res chain seq x y z
N MET A 1 3.53 -6.33 -12.12
CA MET A 1 2.97 -5.83 -10.84
C MET A 1 4.15 -5.55 -9.94
N PHE A 2 4.12 -4.43 -9.24
CA PHE A 2 5.14 -4.02 -8.27
C PHE A 2 4.44 -3.69 -6.95
N GLN A 3 4.99 -4.12 -5.82
CA GLN A 3 4.43 -3.86 -4.50
C GLN A 3 5.30 -2.91 -3.69
N VAL A 4 4.65 -1.99 -3.01
CA VAL A 4 5.27 -1.02 -2.12
C VAL A 4 4.79 -1.29 -0.70
N GLY A 5 5.67 -1.18 0.27
CA GLY A 5 5.30 -1.29 1.68
C GLY A 5 6.51 -1.17 2.59
N ARG A 6 6.28 -1.18 3.91
CA ARG A 6 7.40 -1.12 4.88
C ARG A 6 8.05 -2.47 5.17
N SER A 7 7.45 -3.57 4.72
CA SER A 7 8.05 -4.90 4.94
C SER A 7 9.30 -5.05 4.07
N THR A 8 10.30 -5.74 4.58
CA THR A 8 11.49 -6.16 3.83
C THR A 8 11.36 -7.60 3.30
N GLU A 9 10.17 -8.19 3.43
CA GLU A 9 9.90 -9.51 2.87
C GLU A 9 9.95 -9.51 1.34
N SER A 10 10.26 -10.67 0.77
CA SER A 10 10.42 -10.88 -0.67
C SER A 10 9.29 -10.37 -1.57
N PRO A 11 8.00 -10.35 -1.17
CA PRO A 11 6.95 -9.80 -2.03
C PRO A 11 7.00 -8.28 -2.24
N ILE A 12 7.83 -7.54 -1.51
CA ILE A 12 7.96 -6.08 -1.65
C ILE A 12 9.07 -5.76 -2.65
N ASP A 13 8.72 -5.05 -3.73
CA ASP A 13 9.67 -4.57 -4.73
C ASP A 13 10.32 -3.26 -4.31
N PHE A 14 9.61 -2.43 -3.56
CA PHE A 14 10.11 -1.14 -3.07
C PHE A 14 9.75 -0.90 -1.61
N VAL A 15 10.76 -0.90 -0.75
CA VAL A 15 10.62 -0.70 0.69
C VAL A 15 10.54 0.79 1.00
N VAL A 16 9.51 1.20 1.75
CA VAL A 16 9.31 2.60 2.18
C VAL A 16 9.16 2.67 3.70
N THR A 17 9.85 3.62 4.31
CA THR A 17 9.77 3.94 5.75
C THR A 17 9.14 5.32 5.96
N ASP A 18 8.58 5.57 7.14
CA ASP A 18 8.01 6.86 7.49
C ASP A 18 9.04 7.98 7.33
N THR A 19 8.58 9.10 6.78
CA THR A 19 9.39 10.32 6.66
C THR A 19 9.41 11.07 7.98
N ILE A 20 10.58 11.50 8.43
CA ILE A 20 10.70 12.42 9.57
C ILE A 20 10.42 13.83 9.04
N SER A 21 9.41 14.50 9.60
CA SER A 21 9.12 15.90 9.31
C SER A 21 10.32 16.77 9.70
N GLY A 22 10.84 17.59 8.78
CA GLY A 22 12.11 18.33 8.91
C GLY A 22 12.20 19.43 9.98
N SER A 23 11.42 19.36 11.07
CA SER A 23 11.44 20.32 12.18
C SER A 23 11.82 19.72 13.54
N GLN A 24 12.20 18.44 13.61
CA GLN A 24 12.68 17.83 14.84
C GLN A 24 14.18 17.52 14.74
N ASN A 25 14.93 17.96 15.76
CA ASN A 25 16.37 17.78 15.87
C ASN A 25 16.78 16.33 15.60
N THR A 26 17.81 16.18 14.77
CA THR A 26 18.25 14.96 14.09
C THR A 26 18.81 13.83 14.97
N ASP A 27 18.87 13.98 16.29
CA ASP A 27 19.64 13.04 17.12
C ASP A 27 18.83 11.99 17.89
N GLU A 28 17.50 12.11 18.10
CA GLU A 28 16.76 11.11 18.89
C GLU A 28 15.31 10.83 18.48
N ALA A 29 14.80 11.38 17.38
CA ALA A 29 13.46 11.03 16.91
C ALA A 29 13.47 9.67 16.17
N GLN A 30 13.75 8.57 16.88
CA GLN A 30 13.38 7.24 16.40
C GLN A 30 11.86 7.25 16.17
N ILE A 31 11.44 7.10 14.91
CA ILE A 31 10.05 6.78 14.61
C ILE A 31 9.79 5.38 15.15
N THR A 32 9.35 5.30 16.41
CA THR A 32 9.06 4.03 17.10
C THR A 32 7.77 3.39 16.59
N GLN A 33 6.89 4.16 15.94
CA GLN A 33 5.62 3.69 15.41
C GLN A 33 5.42 4.14 13.96
N SER A 34 5.52 3.16 13.05
CA SER A 34 5.21 3.36 11.64
C SER A 34 3.71 3.27 11.39
N THR A 35 3.19 4.20 10.59
CA THR A 35 1.78 4.17 10.13
C THR A 35 1.64 3.57 8.73
N ILE A 36 2.76 3.30 8.06
CA ILE A 36 2.81 2.68 6.74
C ILE A 36 2.50 1.18 6.86
N SER A 37 1.64 0.70 5.96
CA SER A 37 1.29 -0.73 5.90
C SER A 37 2.49 -1.58 5.46
N ARG A 38 2.60 -2.81 5.99
CA ARG A 38 3.66 -3.77 5.59
C ARG A 38 3.62 -4.07 4.08
N PHE A 39 2.42 -4.25 3.55
CA PHE A 39 2.13 -4.45 2.12
C PHE A 39 1.10 -3.39 1.71
N ALA A 40 1.56 -2.20 1.34
CA ALA A 40 0.75 -0.98 1.31
C ALA A 40 -0.06 -0.81 0.02
N CYS A 41 0.56 -0.95 -1.14
CA CYS A 41 -0.12 -0.82 -2.43
C CYS A 41 0.56 -1.62 -3.53
N ARG A 42 -0.14 -1.74 -4.67
CA ARG A 42 0.36 -2.34 -5.90
C ARG A 42 0.28 -1.33 -7.03
N ILE A 43 1.37 -1.23 -7.79
CA ILE A 43 1.40 -0.58 -9.10
C ILE A 43 1.34 -1.67 -10.17
N VAL A 44 0.30 -1.62 -11.00
CA VAL A 44 0.08 -2.57 -12.08
C VAL A 44 0.15 -1.80 -13.39
N CYS A 45 1.16 -2.14 -14.20
CA CYS A 45 1.34 -1.58 -15.53
C CYS A 45 0.91 -2.60 -16.58
N ASP A 46 0.21 -2.13 -17.60
CA ASP A 46 -0.04 -2.90 -18.82
C ASP A 46 1.31 -3.25 -19.47
N ARG A 47 1.44 -4.45 -20.03
CA ARG A 47 2.70 -4.95 -20.63
C ARG A 47 2.86 -4.55 -22.09
N ASP A 48 1.80 -4.01 -22.68
CA ASP A 48 1.72 -3.56 -24.06
C ASP A 48 1.47 -2.04 -24.08
N GLU A 49 1.83 -1.40 -25.19
CA GLU A 49 1.64 0.05 -25.38
C GLU A 49 0.15 0.42 -25.17
N PRO A 50 -0.18 1.51 -24.44
CA PRO A 50 0.67 2.60 -23.96
C PRO A 50 1.27 2.38 -22.56
N TYR A 51 1.35 1.15 -22.06
CA TYR A 51 1.93 0.80 -20.75
C TYR A 51 1.23 1.49 -19.56
N THR A 52 -0.10 1.67 -19.65
CA THR A 52 -0.91 2.34 -18.63
C THR A 52 -0.62 1.79 -17.24
N ALA A 53 -0.30 2.66 -16.29
CA ALA A 53 -0.11 2.32 -14.89
C ALA A 53 -1.39 2.59 -14.07
N ARG A 54 -1.76 1.64 -13.21
CA ARG A 54 -2.86 1.77 -12.25
C ARG A 54 -2.36 1.43 -10.84
N ILE A 55 -2.92 2.10 -9.83
CA ILE A 55 -2.62 1.84 -8.42
C ILE A 55 -3.80 1.15 -7.75
N PHE A 56 -3.50 0.17 -6.91
CA PHE A 56 -4.46 -0.54 -6.08
C PHE A 56 -4.01 -0.51 -4.62
N ALA A 57 -4.94 -0.32 -3.70
CA ALA A 57 -4.67 -0.45 -2.27
C ALA A 57 -4.33 -1.90 -1.90
N ALA A 58 -3.54 -2.06 -0.84
CA ALA A 58 -2.95 -3.30 -0.35
C ALA A 58 -1.94 -3.97 -1.31
N GLY A 59 -1.02 -4.74 -0.72
CA GLY A 59 -0.16 -5.70 -1.41
C GLY A 59 -0.36 -7.12 -0.88
N PHE A 60 -0.03 -8.11 -1.70
CA PHE A 60 -0.03 -9.52 -1.33
C PHE A 60 1.12 -9.81 -0.36
N ASP A 61 0.83 -10.58 0.68
CA ASP A 61 1.83 -11.08 1.61
C ASP A 61 2.64 -12.27 1.04
N SER A 62 3.53 -12.84 1.85
CA SER A 62 4.33 -14.02 1.49
C SER A 62 3.49 -15.27 1.20
N SER A 63 2.21 -15.30 1.61
CA SER A 63 1.23 -16.34 1.28
C SER A 63 0.44 -16.03 0.01
N LYS A 64 0.79 -14.95 -0.71
CA LYS A 64 0.09 -14.43 -1.88
C LYS A 64 -1.36 -14.03 -1.57
N ASN A 65 -1.62 -13.54 -0.36
CA ASN A 65 -2.95 -13.17 0.10
C ASN A 65 -3.04 -11.68 0.49
N ILE A 66 -4.23 -11.09 0.32
CA ILE A 66 -4.58 -9.78 0.88
C ILE A 66 -5.63 -10.03 1.96
N PHE A 67 -5.29 -9.72 3.21
CA PHE A 67 -6.22 -9.85 4.32
C PHE A 67 -6.93 -8.53 4.61
N LEU A 68 -8.25 -8.52 4.47
CA LEU A 68 -9.12 -7.44 4.93
C LEU A 68 -9.84 -7.91 6.21
N GLY A 69 -9.44 -7.36 7.36
CA GLY A 69 -10.00 -7.75 8.65
C GLY A 69 -11.48 -7.44 8.78
N GLU A 70 -12.12 -7.97 9.83
CA GLU A 70 -13.56 -7.80 10.09
C GLU A 70 -13.99 -6.33 10.12
N LYS A 71 -13.14 -5.45 10.67
CA LYS A 71 -13.38 -4.00 10.77
C LYS A 71 -13.12 -3.22 9.48
N ALA A 72 -12.53 -3.84 8.45
CA ALA A 72 -12.32 -3.18 7.16
C ALA A 72 -13.67 -2.87 6.50
N ALA A 73 -13.79 -1.71 5.86
CA ALA A 73 -14.94 -1.42 5.01
C ALA A 73 -14.88 -2.32 3.77
N LYS A 74 -15.96 -3.05 3.49
CA LYS A 74 -16.08 -3.97 2.37
C LYS A 74 -17.53 -3.96 1.89
N TRP A 75 -17.72 -3.93 0.59
CA TRP A 75 -19.03 -3.84 -0.04
C TRP A 75 -19.03 -4.60 -1.36
N LYS A 76 -20.23 -4.77 -1.94
CA LYS A 76 -20.39 -5.28 -3.29
C LYS A 76 -20.55 -4.08 -4.22
N ASN A 77 -19.69 -3.95 -5.23
CA ASN A 77 -19.77 -2.86 -6.20
C ASN A 77 -20.98 -3.05 -7.14
N PRO A 78 -21.35 -2.05 -7.97
CA PRO A 78 -22.47 -2.16 -8.91
C PRO A 78 -22.39 -3.36 -9.87
N ASP A 79 -21.17 -3.82 -10.18
CA ASP A 79 -20.92 -4.98 -11.04
C ASP A 79 -21.08 -6.33 -10.30
N GLY A 80 -21.37 -6.29 -9.00
CA GLY A 80 -21.54 -7.49 -8.18
C GLY A 80 -20.24 -8.11 -7.66
N HIS A 81 -19.09 -7.46 -7.83
CA HIS A 81 -17.82 -7.89 -7.26
C HIS A 81 -17.64 -7.36 -5.83
N MET A 82 -16.94 -8.12 -4.99
CA MET A 82 -16.54 -7.66 -3.67
C MET A 82 -15.37 -6.69 -3.78
N ASP A 83 -15.44 -5.59 -3.05
CA ASP A 83 -14.38 -4.59 -2.92
C ASP A 83 -14.23 -4.14 -1.46
N GLY A 84 -13.14 -3.44 -1.12
CA GLY A 84 -12.91 -2.96 0.23
C GLY A 84 -11.74 -1.99 0.38
N LEU A 85 -11.68 -1.35 1.56
CA LEU A 85 -10.62 -0.43 1.93
C LEU A 85 -9.67 -1.06 2.95
N THR A 86 -8.37 -0.80 2.80
CA THR A 86 -7.38 -1.03 3.84
C THR A 86 -7.61 -0.08 5.02
N THR A 87 -7.21 -0.48 6.23
CA THR A 87 -7.44 0.29 7.48
C THR A 87 -7.09 1.77 7.39
N ASN A 88 -5.93 2.12 6.80
CA ASN A 88 -5.46 3.50 6.68
C ASN A 88 -5.68 4.11 5.29
N GLY A 89 -6.23 3.34 4.34
CA GLY A 89 -6.36 3.74 2.93
C GLY A 89 -5.05 3.94 2.16
N VAL A 90 -5.19 4.17 0.86
CA VAL A 90 -4.12 4.64 -0.05
C VAL A 90 -4.71 5.81 -0.82
N LEU A 91 -4.07 6.98 -0.75
CA LEU A 91 -4.58 8.24 -1.31
C LEU A 91 -3.76 8.61 -2.55
N VAL A 92 -4.43 9.15 -3.57
CA VAL A 92 -3.83 9.58 -4.83
C VAL A 92 -4.34 10.98 -5.16
N MET A 93 -3.42 11.86 -5.55
CA MET A 93 -3.73 13.19 -6.06
C MET A 93 -3.26 13.28 -7.50
N HIS A 94 -4.16 13.65 -8.41
CA HIS A 94 -3.82 14.04 -9.77
C HIS A 94 -3.83 15.58 -9.80
N PRO A 95 -2.65 16.24 -9.86
CA PRO A 95 -2.53 17.70 -9.78
C PRO A 95 -3.32 18.46 -10.86
#